data_AF-A0A5N7ACG0-F1
#
_entry.id   AF-A0A5N7ACG0-F1
#
_cell.length_a   1.000
_cell.length_b   1.000
_cell.length_c   1.000
_cell.angle_alpha   90.00
_cell.angle_beta   90.00
_cell.angle_gamma   90.00
#
_symmetry.space_group_name_H-M   'P 1'
#
loop_
_entity.id
_entity.type
_entity.pdbx_description
1 polymer ?
#
loop_
_entity_poly.entity_id
_entity_poly.type
_entity_poly.pdbx_seq_one_letter_code
_entity_poly.pdbx_strand_id
1 'polypeptide(L)' 'MHLMYTLDAEGKRVYTLKKVTPEGKVTKSAHPARFSPDDKYSRHRVTLKRRFGLLLTQQKDLQTSEL' A
#
# COMPACT_ATOMS: atom_id res chain seq x y z
N MET A 1 12.19 4.35 11.25
CA MET A 1 11.12 3.42 11.68
C MET A 1 11.60 1.99 11.52
N HIS A 2 11.67 1.23 12.62
CA HIS A 2 12.22 -0.13 12.63
C HIS A 2 11.15 -1.21 12.51
N LEU A 3 9.89 -0.90 12.83
CA LEU A 3 8.81 -1.88 12.76
C LEU A 3 8.44 -2.17 11.30
N MET A 4 8.53 -3.45 10.95
CA MET A 4 8.24 -4.00 9.63
C MET A 4 7.10 -5.02 9.73
N TYR A 5 6.51 -5.39 8.60
CA TYR A 5 5.49 -6.44 8.53
C TYR A 5 5.48 -7.20 7.20
N THR A 6 4.88 -8.39 7.23
CA THR A 6 4.38 -9.14 6.07
C THR A 6 2.89 -9.44 6.25
N LEU A 7 2.21 -9.85 5.18
CA LEU A 7 0.85 -10.35 5.23
C LEU A 7 0.88 -11.88 5.30
N ASP A 8 0.06 -12.45 6.19
CA ASP A 8 -0.23 -13.89 6.20
C ASP A 8 -1.28 -14.26 5.13
N ALA A 9 -1.69 -15.53 5.09
CA ALA A 9 -2.66 -16.03 4.11
C ALA A 9 -4.05 -15.40 4.30
N GLU A 10 -4.37 -15.01 5.53
CA GLU A 10 -5.62 -14.36 5.93
C GLU A 10 -5.58 -12.82 5.74
N GLY A 11 -4.46 -12.27 5.27
CA GLY A 11 -4.28 -10.84 5.06
C GLY A 11 -4.02 -10.02 6.33
N LYS A 12 -3.75 -10.66 7.46
CA LYS A 12 -3.35 -10.03 8.71
C LYS A 12 -1.84 -9.77 8.74
N ARG A 13 -1.47 -8.70 9.45
CA ARG A 13 -0.07 -8.25 9.54
C ARG A 13 0.69 -9.07 10.57
N VAL A 14 1.78 -9.71 10.15
CA VAL A 14 2.78 -10.33 11.02
C VAL A 14 3.96 -9.37 11.16
N TYR A 15 4.20 -8.88 12.38
CA TYR A 15 5.21 -7.86 12.63
C TYR A 15 6.60 -8.45 12.88
N THR A 16 7.62 -7.71 12.47
CA THR A 16 9.04 -8.09 12.65
C THR A 16 9.93 -6.85 12.62
N LEU A 17 11.15 -7.00 13.13
CA LEU A 17 12.21 -5.99 12.99
C LEU A 17 13.19 -6.32 11.85
N LYS A 18 13.13 -7.54 11.33
CA LYS A 18 13.99 -8.01 10.24
C LYS A 18 13.57 -7.35 8.92
N LYS A 19 14.53 -7.04 8.06
CA LYS A 19 14.26 -6.45 6.72
C LYS A 19 13.84 -7.49 5.69
N VAL A 20 14.30 -8.72 5.86
CA VAL A 20 14.04 -9.85 4.97
C VAL A 20 13.50 -11.01 5.81
N THR A 21 12.50 -11.73 5.30
CA THR A 21 11.98 -12.94 5.94
C THR A 21 12.93 -14.12 5.72
N PRO A 22 12.78 -15.23 6.48
CA PRO A 22 13.55 -16.46 6.22
C PRO A 22 13.37 -17.01 4.79
N GLU A 23 12.23 -16.72 4.16
CA GLU A 23 11.92 -17.07 2.76
C GLU A 23 12.53 -16.11 1.72
N GLY A 24 13.29 -15.10 2.15
CA GLY A 24 13.91 -14.11 1.25
C GLY A 24 12.99 -12.96 0.81
N LYS A 25 11.74 -12.87 1.31
CA LYS A 25 10.82 -11.78 0.96
C LYS A 25 11.17 -10.50 1.71
N VAL A 26 11.11 -9.36 1.02
CA VAL A 26 11.35 -8.05 1.62
C VAL A 26 10.14 -7.60 2.44
N THR A 27 10.37 -7.21 3.68
CA THR A 27 9.33 -6.73 4.60
C THR A 27 8.95 -5.27 4.33
N LYS A 28 7.70 -4.89 4.60
CA LYS A 28 7.19 -3.53 4.41
C LYS A 28 7.23 -2.75 5.72
N SER A 29 7.39 -1.42 5.67
CA SER A 29 7.29 -0.62 6.90
C SER A 29 5.88 -0.65 7.46
N ALA A 30 5.75 -0.87 8.77
CA ALA A 30 4.45 -0.89 9.45
C ALA A 30 3.81 0.50 9.56
N HIS A 31 4.59 1.56 9.36
CA HIS A 31 4.15 2.93 9.53
C HIS A 31 3.76 3.54 8.18
N PRO A 32 2.69 4.37 8.14
CA PRO A 32 2.31 5.07 6.92
C PRO A 32 3.38 6.09 6.51
N ALA A 33 3.38 6.45 5.22
CA ALA A 33 4.16 7.59 4.74
C ALA A 33 3.72 8.88 5.48
N ARG A 34 4.69 9.75 5.79
CA ARG A 34 4.43 11.01 6.50
C ARG A 34 3.49 11.90 5.67
N PHE A 35 2.42 12.38 6.29
CA PHE A 35 1.55 13.39 5.70
C PHE A 35 2.24 14.76 5.72
N SER A 36 2.10 15.51 4.62
CA SER A 36 2.52 16.92 4.53
C SER A 36 1.37 17.72 3.93
N PRO A 37 0.94 18.83 4.55
CA PRO A 37 -0.11 19.67 3.98
C PRO A 37 0.22 20.23 2.59
N ASP A 38 1.49 20.60 2.37
CA ASP A 38 1.95 21.18 1.10
C ASP A 38 1.98 20.19 -0.07
N ASP A 39 2.28 18.91 0.20
CA ASP A 39 2.38 17.81 -0.78
C ASP A 39 2.64 18.24 -2.25
N LYS A 40 3.84 18.80 -2.49
CA LYS A 40 4.29 19.28 -3.81
C LYS A 40 4.15 18.25 -4.95
N TYR A 41 4.11 16.96 -4.62
CA TYR A 41 4.00 15.86 -5.59
C TYR A 41 2.58 15.28 -5.71
N SER A 42 1.57 15.91 -5.12
CA SER A 42 0.16 15.53 -5.20
C SER A 42 -0.30 15.29 -6.65
N ARG A 43 0.01 16.21 -7.57
CA ARG A 43 -0.30 16.10 -9.00
C ARG A 43 0.30 14.82 -9.61
N HIS A 44 1.56 14.52 -9.33
CA HIS A 44 2.23 13.33 -9.86
C HIS A 44 1.58 12.05 -9.33
N ARG A 45 1.26 11.99 -8.04
CA ARG A 45 0.58 10.84 -7.41
C ARG A 45 -0.79 10.60 -8.02
N VAL A 46 -1.60 11.65 -8.20
CA VAL A 46 -2.95 11.54 -8.79
C VAL A 46 -2.88 11.12 -10.25
N THR A 47 -1.98 11.70 -11.05
CA THR A 47 -1.79 11.34 -12.46
C THR A 47 -1.37 9.88 -12.62
N LEU A 48 -0.46 9.39 -11.77
CA LEU A 48 -0.04 7.99 -11.80
C LEU A 48 -1.20 7.05 -11.44
N LYS A 49 -1.96 7.35 -10.38
CA LYS A 49 -3.17 6.59 -10.06
C LYS A 49 -4.18 6.58 -11.22
N ARG A 50 -4.38 7.72 -11.88
CA ARG A 50 -5.28 7.84 -13.03
C ARG A 50 -4.87 6.94 -14.19
N ARG A 51 -3.56 6.89 -14.51
CA ARG A 51 -3.01 6.07 -15.59
C ARG A 51 -3.31 4.59 -15.40
N PHE A 52 -3.26 4.11 -14.16
CA PHE A 52 -3.48 2.70 -13.82
C PHE A 52 -4.93 2.39 -13.41
N GLY A 53 -5.87 3.32 -13.55
CA GLY A 53 -7.27 3.08 -13.18
C GLY A 53 -7.49 2.91 -11.66
N LEU A 54 -6.56 3.39 -10.82
CA LEU A 54 -6.57 3.22 -9.37
C LEU A 54 -7.31 4.34 -8.62
N LEU A 55 -7.92 5.30 -9.34
CA LEU A 55 -8.77 6.30 -8.71
C LEU A 55 -10.13 5.68 -8.37
N LEU A 56 -10.66 6.00 -7.20
CA LEU A 56 -12.00 5.56 -6.78
C LEU A 56 -13.08 5.94 -7.80
N THR A 57 -12.93 7.10 -8.46
CA THR A 57 -13.85 7.56 -9.51
C THR A 57 -13.76 6.78 -10.82
N GLN A 58 -12.69 6.01 -11.03
CA GLN A 58 -12.50 5.13 -12.20
C GLN A 58 -12.99 3.71 -11.91
N GLN A 59 -13.03 3.30 -10.65
CA GLN A 59 -13.51 2.00 -10.19
C GLN A 59 -15.04 2.01 -10.09
N LYS A 60 -15.74 2.11 -11.23
CA LYS A 60 -17.21 2.14 -11.25
C LYS A 60 -17.87 0.85 -10.74
N ASP A 61 -17.17 -0.30 -10.73
CA ASP A 61 -17.81 -1.63 -10.63
C ASP A 61 -17.07 -2.69 -9.78
N LEU A 62 -16.17 -2.31 -8.86
CA LEU A 62 -15.50 -3.31 -7.99
C LEU A 62 -16.42 -3.95 -6.94
N GLN A 63 -17.67 -3.48 -6.80
CA GLN A 63 -18.70 -4.14 -5.98
C GLN A 63 -19.68 -5.00 -6.78
N THR A 64 -19.61 -4.98 -8.11
CA THR A 64 -20.55 -5.71 -8.99
C THR A 64 -20.00 -7.04 -9.51
N SER A 65 -18.72 -7.35 -9.24
CA SER A 65 -18.04 -8.59 -9.70
C SER A 65 -17.86 -9.66 -8.62
N GLU A 66 -18.39 -9.45 -7.41
CA GLU A 66 -18.36 -10.41 -6.30
C GLU A 66 -19.77 -10.78 -5.77
N LEU A 67 -20.81 -10.53 -6.59
CA LEU A 67 -22.16 -11.10 -6.44
C LEU A 67 -22.45 -12.04 -7.61
#